data_AF-A0A4V2MPG4-F1
#
_entry.id   AF-A0A4V2MPG4-F1
#
_cell.length_a   1.000
_cell.length_b   1.000
_cell.length_c   1.000
_cell.angle_alpha   90.00
_cell.angle_beta   90.00
_cell.angle_gamma   90.00
#
_symmetry.space_group_name_H-M   'P 1'
#
loop_
_entity.id
_entity.type
_entity.pdbx_description
1 polymer ?
#
loop_
_entity_poly.entity_id
_entity_poly.type
_entity_poly.pdbx_seq_one_letter_code
_entity_poly.pdbx_strand_id
1 'polypeptide(L)'
;MKSAKSTALVFLLITSFSCLSIHVLAQNKQTKQPGIFENTDRLNGNDMIERLAAQRSAFNKNRSKNSLPKAEYIINRNNLTLINFNGLDYAVKNNRVIGIQGLNLSDEALNQITEKLVLLDSIQFNHNERSNTEHFNPNVDFQKVRNIDRQFMLTLKMLSSTVRDIAALTKNDNPSLTVETNVAKMRLPNIDKAAEKSSMQSLVVLSK
;
A
#
# COMPACT_ATOMS: atom_id res chain seq x y z
N MET A 1 -51.30 41.12 -65.87
CA MET A 1 -51.15 41.99 -64.67
C MET A 1 -52.45 42.04 -63.89
N LYS A 2 -52.37 42.35 -62.59
CA LYS A 2 -53.43 42.46 -61.56
C LYS A 2 -53.84 41.14 -60.90
N SER A 3 -53.52 41.08 -59.61
CA SER A 3 -53.78 40.00 -58.67
C SER A 3 -55.18 40.08 -58.06
N ALA A 4 -55.78 38.93 -57.77
CA ALA A 4 -56.85 38.83 -56.80
C ALA A 4 -56.27 38.80 -55.38
N LYS A 5 -56.83 39.60 -54.47
CA LYS A 5 -56.43 39.62 -53.05
C LYS A 5 -57.16 38.49 -52.32
N SER A 6 -56.43 37.61 -51.64
CA SER A 6 -57.04 36.68 -50.68
C SER A 6 -57.00 37.27 -49.27
N THR A 7 -58.14 37.28 -48.59
CA THR A 7 -58.33 37.82 -47.23
C THR A 7 -58.09 36.77 -46.14
N ALA A 8 -57.77 37.23 -44.94
CA ALA A 8 -57.16 36.47 -43.85
C ALA A 8 -58.15 35.74 -42.90
N LEU A 9 -57.57 35.11 -41.85
CA LEU A 9 -58.18 34.40 -40.70
C LEU A 9 -58.84 33.04 -41.05
N VAL A 10 -58.80 31.98 -40.24
CA VAL A 10 -58.16 31.65 -38.94
C VAL A 10 -57.57 30.21 -39.05
N PHE A 11 -56.85 29.58 -38.10
CA PHE A 11 -56.54 29.83 -36.67
C PHE A 11 -55.12 29.28 -36.35
N LEU A 12 -54.61 29.53 -35.15
CA LEU A 12 -53.45 28.85 -34.53
C LEU A 12 -53.88 28.28 -33.18
N LEU A 13 -53.55 27.02 -32.89
CA LEU A 13 -53.58 26.47 -31.53
C LEU A 13 -52.57 25.32 -31.42
N ILE A 14 -51.36 25.67 -31.00
CA ILE A 14 -50.27 24.73 -30.73
C ILE A 14 -50.54 24.09 -29.37
N THR A 15 -50.72 22.77 -29.34
CA THR A 15 -50.85 22.02 -28.07
C THR A 15 -49.49 21.86 -27.41
N SER A 16 -49.31 22.51 -26.27
CA SER A 16 -48.10 22.37 -25.45
C SER A 16 -48.09 21.01 -24.74
N PHE A 17 -47.26 20.09 -25.23
CA PHE A 17 -46.93 18.85 -24.53
C PHE A 17 -45.94 19.15 -23.39
N SER A 18 -46.46 19.43 -22.19
CA SER A 18 -45.68 19.50 -20.96
C SER A 18 -45.35 18.11 -20.44
N CYS A 19 -44.29 17.50 -21.00
CA CYS A 19 -43.67 16.32 -20.40
C CYS A 19 -43.03 16.68 -19.05
N LEU A 20 -43.74 16.39 -17.96
CA LEU A 20 -43.18 16.37 -16.62
C LEU A 20 -42.19 15.20 -16.50
N SER A 21 -40.91 15.46 -16.78
CA SER A 21 -39.82 14.55 -16.43
C SER A 21 -39.66 14.52 -14.91
N ILE A 22 -40.31 13.56 -14.26
CA ILE A 22 -40.05 13.25 -12.85
C ILE A 22 -38.62 12.72 -12.77
N HIS A 23 -37.67 13.60 -12.44
CA HIS A 23 -36.35 13.19 -11.96
C HIS A 23 -36.52 12.50 -10.61
N VAL A 24 -36.84 11.20 -10.65
CA VAL A 24 -36.63 10.30 -9.51
C VAL A 24 -35.11 10.18 -9.34
N LEU A 25 -34.55 11.15 -8.63
CA LEU A 25 -33.18 11.11 -8.16
C LEU A 25 -33.13 10.00 -7.11
N ALA A 26 -32.85 8.79 -7.58
CA ALA A 26 -32.63 7.63 -6.73
C ALA A 26 -31.41 7.95 -5.85
N GLN A 27 -31.69 8.48 -4.66
CA GLN A 27 -30.72 8.53 -3.58
C GLN A 27 -30.38 7.08 -3.24
N ASN A 28 -29.34 6.57 -3.91
CA ASN A 28 -28.59 5.42 -3.45
C ASN A 28 -28.01 5.81 -2.09
N LYS A 29 -28.80 5.60 -1.03
CA LYS A 29 -28.31 5.53 0.32
C LYS A 29 -27.29 4.41 0.32
N GLN A 30 -26.02 4.77 0.15
CA GLN A 30 -24.92 3.95 0.61
C GLN A 30 -25.27 3.55 2.03
N THR A 31 -25.65 2.30 2.20
CA THR A 31 -25.66 1.62 3.49
C THR A 31 -24.22 1.63 3.95
N LYS A 32 -23.83 2.70 4.65
CA LYS A 32 -22.63 2.72 5.46
C LYS A 32 -22.76 1.53 6.39
N GLN A 33 -22.03 0.45 6.10
CA GLN A 33 -21.73 -0.52 7.13
C GLN A 33 -21.14 0.27 8.30
N PRO A 34 -21.56 0.01 9.55
CA PRO A 34 -21.03 0.73 10.70
C PRO A 34 -19.52 0.56 10.72
N GLY A 35 -18.80 1.68 10.65
CA GLY A 35 -17.37 1.68 10.38
C GLY A 35 -16.61 1.05 11.54
N ILE A 36 -15.99 -0.11 11.29
CA ILE A 36 -15.08 -0.81 12.23
C ILE A 36 -13.84 0.05 12.61
N PHE A 37 -13.69 1.23 12.00
CA PHE A 37 -12.44 1.98 11.88
C PHE A 37 -12.42 3.36 12.57
N GLU A 38 -13.41 3.69 13.42
CA GLU A 38 -13.51 5.05 14.03
C GLU A 38 -12.40 5.38 15.04
N ASN A 39 -11.64 4.38 15.51
CA ASN A 39 -10.43 4.53 16.34
C ASN A 39 -9.25 3.70 15.80
N THR A 40 -9.05 3.66 14.47
CA THR A 40 -7.95 2.92 13.84
C THR A 40 -6.82 3.85 13.41
N ASP A 41 -5.58 3.53 13.83
CA ASP A 41 -4.37 4.22 13.38
C ASP A 41 -4.28 4.20 11.85
N ARG A 42 -4.02 5.37 11.24
CA ARG A 42 -3.86 5.52 9.78
C ARG A 42 -2.45 5.98 9.45
N LEU A 43 -1.77 5.25 8.58
CA LEU A 43 -0.40 5.52 8.16
C LEU A 43 -0.30 5.59 6.64
N ASN A 44 0.52 6.51 6.11
CA ASN A 44 0.94 6.48 4.71
C ASN A 44 2.21 5.61 4.59
N GLY A 45 2.05 4.41 4.06
CA GLY A 45 3.13 3.45 3.88
C GLY A 45 4.16 3.87 2.84
N ASN A 46 3.76 4.67 1.83
CA ASN A 46 4.69 5.24 0.86
C ASN A 46 5.65 6.23 1.56
N ASP A 47 5.11 7.18 2.33
CA ASP A 47 5.91 8.16 3.08
C ASP A 47 6.83 7.47 4.11
N MET A 48 6.39 6.35 4.71
CA MET A 48 7.23 5.55 5.60
C MET A 48 8.46 4.97 4.88
N ILE A 49 8.27 4.39 3.68
CA ILE A 49 9.37 3.85 2.87
C ILE A 49 10.36 4.97 2.50
N GLU A 50 9.85 6.11 2.03
CA GLU A 50 10.68 7.25 1.62
C GLU A 50 11.44 7.85 2.81
N ARG A 51 10.77 8.02 3.96
CA ARG A 51 11.38 8.50 5.21
C ARG A 51 12.52 7.59 5.67
N LEU A 52 12.32 6.27 5.69
CA LEU A 52 13.35 5.32 6.11
C LEU A 52 14.58 5.35 5.18
N ALA A 53 14.35 5.41 3.87
CA ALA A 53 15.42 5.59 2.88
C ALA A 53 16.15 6.94 3.03
N ALA A 54 15.42 8.03 3.28
CA ALA A 54 15.97 9.36 3.48
C ALA A 54 16.80 9.44 4.78
N GLN A 55 16.30 8.91 5.89
CA GLN A 55 16.99 8.86 7.19
C GLN A 55 18.34 8.14 7.07
N ARG A 56 18.38 6.95 6.47
CA ARG A 56 19.63 6.22 6.26
C ARG A 56 20.57 6.93 5.27
N SER A 57 20.03 7.51 4.20
CA SER A 57 20.84 8.26 3.23
C SER A 57 21.48 9.51 3.84
N ALA A 58 20.77 10.23 4.72
CA ALA A 58 21.29 11.41 5.43
C ALA A 58 22.38 11.03 6.44
N PHE A 59 22.16 9.97 7.22
CA PHE A 59 23.17 9.43 8.13
C PHE A 59 24.43 8.98 7.38
N ASN A 60 24.29 8.28 6.26
CA ASN A 60 25.43 7.81 5.46
C ASN A 60 26.28 8.95 4.85
N LYS A 61 25.66 10.10 4.55
CA LYS A 61 26.36 11.31 4.09
C LYS A 61 27.11 12.00 5.23
N ASN A 62 26.46 12.19 6.38
CA ASN A 62 26.97 13.06 7.45
C ASN A 62 27.75 12.30 8.53
N ARG A 63 27.59 10.97 8.62
CA ARG A 63 28.21 10.05 9.61
C ARG A 63 28.13 10.55 11.06
N SER A 64 27.03 11.23 11.41
CA SER A 64 26.78 11.75 12.75
C SER A 64 26.64 10.60 13.76
N LYS A 65 27.64 10.42 14.63
CA LYS A 65 27.62 9.40 15.69
C LYS A 65 26.49 9.61 16.71
N ASN A 66 25.90 10.81 16.75
CA ASN A 66 24.95 11.22 17.79
C ASN A 66 23.47 10.96 17.39
N SER A 67 23.20 10.48 16.17
CA SER A 67 21.84 10.31 15.65
C SER A 67 21.77 9.16 14.66
N LEU A 68 21.57 7.94 15.16
CA LEU A 68 21.33 6.77 14.31
C LEU A 68 19.97 6.86 13.59
N PRO A 69 19.84 6.32 12.37
CA PRO A 69 18.56 6.05 11.73
C PRO A 69 17.73 5.11 12.61
N LYS A 70 16.51 5.52 12.96
CA LYS A 70 15.57 4.68 13.71
C LYS A 70 15.17 3.47 12.85
N ALA A 71 15.36 2.26 13.37
CA ALA A 71 14.71 1.08 12.81
C ALA A 71 13.23 1.06 13.19
N GLU A 72 12.37 0.79 12.22
CA GLU A 72 10.93 0.85 12.38
C GLU A 72 10.29 -0.11 11.40
N TYR A 73 9.35 -0.92 11.90
CA TYR A 73 8.50 -1.74 11.06
C TYR A 73 7.40 -0.91 10.41
N ILE A 74 7.01 -1.27 9.19
CA ILE A 74 5.89 -0.68 8.47
C ILE A 74 4.63 -1.54 8.68
N ILE A 75 4.75 -2.86 8.45
CA ILE A 75 3.68 -3.86 8.40
C ILE A 75 3.53 -4.65 9.71
N ASN A 76 4.60 -4.84 10.48
CA ASN A 76 4.52 -5.50 11.80
C ASN A 76 3.77 -4.57 12.79
N ARG A 77 2.46 -4.82 12.95
CA ARG A 77 1.50 -4.06 13.76
C ARG A 77 0.65 -5.02 14.58
N ASN A 78 0.69 -4.87 15.91
CA ASN A 78 -0.15 -5.63 16.83
C ASN A 78 -1.61 -5.16 16.76
N ASN A 79 -1.83 -3.86 16.94
CA ASN A 79 -3.16 -3.24 16.86
C ASN A 79 -3.68 -3.20 15.41
N LEU A 80 -4.99 -2.96 15.26
CA LEU A 80 -5.55 -2.68 13.94
C LEU A 80 -4.98 -1.34 13.44
N THR A 81 -4.39 -1.36 12.24
CA THR A 81 -3.83 -0.19 11.55
C THR A 81 -4.24 -0.24 10.09
N LEU A 82 -4.69 0.89 9.54
CA LEU A 82 -4.88 1.08 8.11
C LEU A 82 -3.62 1.70 7.52
N ILE A 83 -2.97 0.99 6.59
CA ILE A 83 -1.76 1.47 5.92
C ILE A 83 -2.09 1.72 4.45
N ASN A 84 -2.03 2.98 4.01
CA ASN A 84 -2.20 3.31 2.60
C ASN A 84 -0.91 3.03 1.82
N PHE A 85 -1.00 2.26 0.75
CA PHE A 85 0.04 2.19 -0.28
C PHE A 85 -0.58 2.41 -1.65
N ASN A 86 -0.09 3.41 -2.37
CA ASN A 86 -0.50 3.71 -3.75
C ASN A 86 -2.02 3.86 -3.95
N GLY A 87 -2.74 4.36 -2.94
CA GLY A 87 -4.20 4.52 -2.99
C GLY A 87 -5.01 3.30 -2.55
N LEU A 88 -4.37 2.20 -2.15
CA LEU A 88 -5.03 1.06 -1.50
C LEU A 88 -4.81 1.11 0.01
N ASP A 89 -5.89 1.00 0.79
CA ASP A 89 -5.83 0.90 2.26
C ASP A 89 -5.77 -0.58 2.68
N TYR A 90 -4.65 -0.98 3.27
CA TYR A 90 -4.41 -2.32 3.81
C TYR A 90 -4.81 -2.33 5.29
N ALA A 91 -5.75 -3.20 5.66
CA ALA A 91 -6.08 -3.44 7.06
C ALA A 91 -5.10 -4.46 7.63
N VAL A 92 -4.30 -4.04 8.61
CA VAL A 92 -3.26 -4.86 9.23
C VAL A 92 -3.52 -5.00 10.72
N LYS A 93 -3.45 -6.22 11.25
CA LYS A 93 -3.62 -6.53 12.68
C LYS A 93 -2.88 -7.81 13.03
N ASN A 94 -2.31 -7.91 14.23
CA ASN A 94 -1.54 -9.07 14.67
C ASN A 94 -0.49 -9.52 13.63
N ASN A 95 0.18 -8.55 12.99
CA ASN A 95 1.21 -8.75 11.97
C ASN A 95 0.72 -9.46 10.68
N ARG A 96 -0.58 -9.41 10.40
CA ARG A 96 -1.19 -9.97 9.18
C ARG A 96 -2.02 -8.93 8.46
N VAL A 97 -2.00 -8.96 7.13
CA VAL A 97 -2.98 -8.25 6.30
C VAL A 97 -4.29 -9.03 6.40
N ILE A 98 -5.28 -8.44 7.04
CA ILE A 98 -6.62 -9.04 7.24
C ILE A 98 -7.65 -8.56 6.20
N GLY A 99 -7.25 -7.66 5.30
CA GLY A 99 -8.07 -7.17 4.21
C GLY A 99 -7.41 -6.02 3.45
N ILE A 100 -7.91 -5.74 2.25
CA ILE A 100 -7.56 -4.56 1.47
C ILE A 100 -8.87 -3.90 1.06
N GLN A 101 -9.04 -2.61 1.37
CA GLN A 101 -10.31 -1.92 1.17
C GLN A 101 -10.71 -1.92 -0.31
N GLY A 102 -11.94 -2.36 -0.59
CA GLY A 102 -12.48 -2.48 -1.95
C GLY A 102 -12.18 -3.81 -2.65
N LEU A 103 -11.45 -4.74 -2.03
CA LEU A 103 -11.19 -6.08 -2.56
C LEU A 103 -11.82 -7.17 -1.70
N ASN A 104 -12.46 -8.15 -2.34
CA ASN A 104 -12.97 -9.36 -1.71
C ASN A 104 -11.98 -10.50 -1.97
N LEU A 105 -10.92 -10.59 -1.17
CA LEU A 105 -9.87 -11.59 -1.31
C LEU A 105 -10.10 -12.78 -0.37
N SER A 106 -9.69 -13.99 -0.78
CA SER A 106 -9.64 -15.15 0.12
C SER A 106 -8.54 -15.03 1.17
N ASP A 107 -8.67 -15.78 2.27
CA ASP A 107 -7.64 -15.90 3.29
C ASP A 107 -6.29 -16.36 2.71
N GLU A 108 -6.31 -17.21 1.68
CA GLU A 108 -5.11 -17.67 0.99
C GLU A 108 -4.38 -16.53 0.26
N ALA A 109 -5.12 -15.70 -0.50
CA ALA A 109 -4.55 -14.52 -1.13
C ALA A 109 -4.02 -13.52 -0.08
N LEU A 110 -4.75 -13.31 1.02
CA LEU A 110 -4.32 -12.44 2.12
C LEU A 110 -3.08 -12.97 2.86
N ASN A 111 -2.94 -14.29 3.00
CA ASN A 111 -1.73 -14.93 3.53
C ASN A 111 -0.54 -14.71 2.61
N GLN A 112 -0.68 -14.93 1.30
CA GLN A 112 0.40 -14.72 0.32
C GLN A 112 0.83 -13.25 0.23
N ILE A 113 -0.09 -12.30 0.39
CA ILE A 113 0.25 -10.86 0.54
C ILE A 113 1.01 -10.64 1.86
N THR A 114 0.50 -11.17 2.96
CA THR A 114 1.11 -11.05 4.30
C THR A 114 2.54 -11.56 4.31
N GLU A 115 2.79 -12.77 3.82
CA GLU A 115 4.12 -13.39 3.77
C GLU A 115 5.12 -12.50 3.03
N LYS A 116 4.78 -12.03 1.82
CA LYS A 116 5.65 -11.17 1.01
C LYS A 116 5.96 -9.85 1.73
N LEU A 117 4.94 -9.18 2.28
CA LEU A 117 5.09 -7.86 2.90
C LEU A 117 5.79 -7.93 4.26
N VAL A 118 5.44 -8.89 5.12
CA VAL A 118 6.07 -9.08 6.44
C VAL A 118 7.53 -9.54 6.31
N LEU A 119 7.84 -10.41 5.35
CA LEU A 119 9.20 -10.83 5.07
C LEU A 119 10.08 -9.62 4.70
N LEU A 120 9.64 -8.81 3.74
CA LEU A 120 10.33 -7.58 3.32
C LEU A 120 10.49 -6.58 4.47
N ASP A 121 9.43 -6.37 5.25
CA ASP A 121 9.45 -5.46 6.39
C ASP A 121 10.41 -5.92 7.51
N SER A 122 10.46 -7.23 7.77
CA SER A 122 11.43 -7.80 8.72
C SER A 122 12.88 -7.64 8.27
N ILE A 123 13.13 -7.75 6.96
CA ILE A 123 14.49 -7.72 6.40
C ILE A 123 15.00 -6.28 6.32
N GLN A 124 14.17 -5.30 5.98
CA GLN A 124 14.57 -3.89 6.05
C GLN A 124 14.87 -3.48 7.51
N PHE A 125 14.02 -3.88 8.46
CA PHE A 125 14.24 -3.62 9.89
C PHE A 125 15.59 -4.20 10.35
N ASN A 126 15.83 -5.49 10.07
CA ASN A 126 17.05 -6.19 10.46
C ASN A 126 18.31 -5.60 9.80
N HIS A 127 18.26 -5.16 8.55
CA HIS A 127 19.41 -4.48 7.92
C HIS A 127 19.66 -3.07 8.48
N ASN A 128 18.61 -2.37 8.92
CA ASN A 128 18.77 -1.08 9.58
C ASN A 128 19.52 -1.25 10.91
N GLU A 129 19.01 -2.13 11.79
CA GLU A 129 19.59 -2.44 13.10
C GLU A 129 21.01 -2.99 12.99
N ARG A 130 21.26 -3.96 12.11
CA ARG A 130 22.61 -4.54 11.97
C ARG A 130 23.64 -3.48 11.60
N SER A 131 23.36 -2.60 10.64
CA SER A 131 24.29 -1.53 10.26
C SER A 131 24.51 -0.53 11.40
N ASN A 132 23.43 -0.16 12.12
CA ASN A 132 23.50 0.67 13.32
C ASN A 132 24.44 0.04 14.37
N THR A 133 24.37 -1.27 14.59
CA THR A 133 25.27 -1.99 15.50
C THR A 133 26.73 -2.01 15.01
N GLU A 134 26.98 -2.27 13.73
CA GLU A 134 28.34 -2.27 13.17
C GLU A 134 29.06 -0.91 13.34
N HIS A 135 28.33 0.20 13.42
CA HIS A 135 28.91 1.52 13.68
C HIS A 135 29.49 1.72 15.09
N PHE A 136 29.15 0.84 16.05
CA PHE A 136 29.77 0.81 17.38
C PHE A 136 30.89 -0.22 17.52
N ASN A 137 31.15 -1.03 16.48
CA ASN A 137 32.24 -1.99 16.48
C ASN A 137 33.59 -1.24 16.47
N PRO A 138 34.50 -1.46 17.44
CA PRO A 138 35.82 -0.82 17.42
C PRO A 138 36.65 -1.20 16.18
N ASN A 139 36.38 -2.36 15.58
CA ASN A 139 36.97 -2.84 14.35
C ASN A 139 35.98 -2.75 13.17
N VAL A 140 35.34 -1.59 12.99
CA VAL A 140 34.28 -1.40 11.97
C VAL A 140 34.79 -1.64 10.54
N ASP A 141 34.20 -2.63 9.87
CA ASP A 141 34.36 -2.84 8.44
C ASP A 141 33.36 -1.96 7.67
N PHE A 142 33.84 -0.83 7.15
CA PHE A 142 33.03 0.10 6.35
C PHE A 142 32.49 -0.51 5.04
N GLN A 143 33.13 -1.54 4.48
CA GLN A 143 32.64 -2.22 3.29
C GLN A 143 31.47 -3.15 3.65
N LYS A 144 31.54 -3.85 4.78
CA LYS A 144 30.43 -4.62 5.35
C LYS A 144 29.23 -3.72 5.66
N VAL A 145 29.42 -2.59 6.35
CA VAL A 145 28.38 -1.56 6.58
C VAL A 145 27.73 -1.14 5.27
N ARG A 146 28.54 -0.74 4.28
CA ARG A 146 28.05 -0.30 2.96
C ARG A 146 27.26 -1.38 2.21
N ASN A 147 27.60 -2.65 2.40
CA ASN A 147 26.85 -3.77 1.82
C ASN A 147 25.51 -4.00 2.53
N ILE A 148 25.47 -3.90 3.86
CA ILE A 148 24.21 -3.95 4.63
C ILE A 148 23.27 -2.81 4.20
N ASP A 149 23.80 -1.60 4.01
CA ASP A 149 23.02 -0.44 3.56
C ASP A 149 22.46 -0.60 2.14
N ARG A 150 23.21 -1.23 1.23
CA ARG A 150 22.71 -1.56 -0.12
C ARG A 150 21.53 -2.53 -0.04
N GLN A 151 21.62 -3.55 0.82
CA GLN A 151 20.55 -4.53 1.01
C GLN A 151 19.32 -3.91 1.69
N PHE A 152 19.50 -3.01 2.66
CA PHE A 152 18.43 -2.19 3.23
C PHE A 152 17.67 -1.41 2.13
N MET A 153 18.39 -0.64 1.30
CA MET A 153 17.78 0.15 0.22
C MET A 153 17.12 -0.73 -0.86
N LEU A 154 17.70 -1.88 -1.17
CA LEU A 154 17.12 -2.85 -2.11
C LEU A 154 15.82 -3.44 -1.55
N THR A 155 15.77 -3.75 -0.25
CA THR A 155 14.58 -4.30 0.42
C THR A 155 13.44 -3.29 0.44
N LEU A 156 13.71 -2.02 0.76
CA LEU A 156 12.71 -0.95 0.67
C LEU A 156 12.19 -0.75 -0.76
N LYS A 157 13.05 -0.86 -1.78
CA LYS A 157 12.63 -0.82 -3.20
C LYS A 157 11.77 -2.02 -3.58
N MET A 158 12.11 -3.23 -3.11
CA MET A 158 11.30 -4.42 -3.34
C MET A 158 9.93 -4.30 -2.68
N LEU A 159 9.84 -3.82 -1.44
CA LEU A 159 8.58 -3.52 -0.76
C LEU A 159 7.73 -2.53 -1.56
N SER A 160 8.32 -1.40 -1.98
CA SER A 160 7.66 -0.38 -2.81
C SER A 160 7.17 -0.94 -4.16
N SER A 161 7.93 -1.85 -4.79
CA SER A 161 7.47 -2.54 -6.01
C SER A 161 6.31 -3.48 -5.71
N THR A 162 6.42 -4.35 -4.70
CA THR A 162 5.37 -5.32 -4.35
C THR A 162 4.02 -4.64 -4.12
N VAL A 163 3.96 -3.55 -3.34
CA VAL A 163 2.70 -2.81 -3.11
C VAL A 163 2.23 -2.01 -4.33
N ARG A 164 3.12 -1.65 -5.27
CA ARG A 164 2.77 -1.02 -6.55
C ARG A 164 2.20 -2.04 -7.53
N ASP A 165 2.78 -3.23 -7.57
CA ASP A 165 2.36 -4.32 -8.45
C ASP A 165 0.96 -4.82 -8.04
N ILE A 166 0.68 -4.96 -6.74
CA ILE A 166 -0.68 -5.23 -6.22
C ILE A 166 -1.65 -4.10 -6.64
N ALA A 167 -1.26 -2.83 -6.48
CA ALA A 167 -2.08 -1.69 -6.90
C ALA A 167 -2.23 -1.52 -8.43
N ALA A 168 -1.42 -2.22 -9.22
CA ALA A 168 -1.61 -2.32 -10.67
C ALA A 168 -2.62 -3.42 -11.02
N LEU A 169 -2.60 -4.56 -10.30
CA LEU A 169 -3.56 -5.66 -10.48
C LEU A 169 -5.00 -5.22 -10.19
N THR A 170 -5.22 -4.25 -9.30
CA THR A 170 -6.56 -3.72 -8.99
C THR A 170 -7.16 -2.78 -10.06
N LYS A 171 -6.44 -2.47 -11.14
CA LYS A 171 -6.92 -1.58 -12.22
C LYS A 171 -7.66 -2.31 -13.36
N ASN A 172 -7.91 -3.60 -13.20
CA ASN A 172 -8.58 -4.46 -14.17
C ASN A 172 -10.08 -4.59 -13.85
N ASP A 173 -10.88 -5.06 -14.79
CA ASP A 173 -12.35 -5.14 -14.68
C ASP A 173 -12.85 -5.97 -13.48
N ASN A 174 -12.05 -6.93 -12.99
CA ASN A 174 -12.36 -7.77 -11.83
C ASN A 174 -11.22 -7.74 -10.79
N PRO A 175 -11.06 -6.63 -10.03
CA PRO A 175 -9.89 -6.40 -9.16
C PRO A 175 -9.57 -7.55 -8.21
N SER A 176 -10.57 -8.07 -7.50
CA SER A 176 -10.40 -9.16 -6.52
C SER A 176 -9.84 -10.43 -7.18
N LEU A 177 -10.46 -10.89 -8.27
CA LEU A 177 -10.05 -12.09 -9.00
C LEU A 177 -8.68 -11.91 -9.65
N THR A 178 -8.39 -10.72 -10.19
CA THR A 178 -7.08 -10.43 -10.79
C THR A 178 -5.96 -10.39 -9.77
N VAL A 179 -6.20 -9.85 -8.56
CA VAL A 179 -5.22 -9.90 -7.46
C VAL A 179 -5.01 -11.35 -7.00
N GLU A 180 -6.09 -12.06 -6.69
CA GLU A 180 -6.06 -13.45 -6.21
C GLU A 180 -5.34 -14.41 -7.17
N THR A 181 -5.62 -14.33 -8.47
CA THR A 181 -5.01 -15.21 -9.49
C THR A 181 -3.57 -14.86 -9.85
N ASN A 182 -3.04 -13.70 -9.42
CA ASN A 182 -1.69 -13.24 -9.79
C ASN A 182 -0.76 -13.01 -8.60
N VAL A 183 -1.25 -12.84 -7.37
CA VAL A 183 -0.38 -12.66 -6.19
C VAL A 183 0.53 -13.87 -5.94
N ALA A 184 0.04 -15.09 -6.18
CA ALA A 184 0.86 -16.31 -6.15
C ALA A 184 2.03 -16.25 -7.14
N LYS A 185 1.79 -15.67 -8.32
CA LYS A 185 2.75 -15.54 -9.43
C LYS A 185 3.72 -14.37 -9.24
N MET A 186 3.42 -13.42 -8.34
CA MET A 186 4.32 -12.32 -8.02
C MET A 186 5.64 -12.88 -7.46
N ARG A 187 6.72 -12.59 -8.18
CA ARG A 187 8.09 -13.02 -7.85
C ARG A 187 8.38 -12.78 -6.37
N LEU A 188 8.77 -13.84 -5.66
CA LEU A 188 9.30 -13.70 -4.31
C LEU A 188 10.57 -12.84 -4.36
N PRO A 189 10.71 -11.85 -3.45
CA PRO A 189 11.87 -10.97 -3.44
C PRO A 189 13.14 -11.80 -3.26
N ASN A 190 14.06 -11.68 -4.22
CA ASN A 190 15.29 -12.48 -4.23
C ASN A 190 16.30 -11.87 -3.25
N ILE A 191 16.06 -12.11 -1.97
CA ILE A 191 16.91 -11.67 -0.87
C ILE A 191 17.91 -12.79 -0.59
N ASP A 192 19.19 -12.42 -0.46
CA ASP A 192 20.25 -13.39 -0.16
C ASP A 192 19.91 -14.19 1.11
N LYS A 193 19.93 -15.53 1.02
CA LYS A 193 19.64 -16.48 2.11
C LYS A 193 20.53 -16.30 3.37
N ALA A 194 21.52 -15.43 3.30
CA ALA A 194 22.27 -14.94 4.47
C ALA A 194 21.39 -14.15 5.46
N ALA A 195 20.27 -13.58 5.03
CA ALA A 195 19.29 -12.95 5.91
C ALA A 195 18.51 -13.98 6.75
N GLU A 196 18.00 -15.04 6.11
CA GLU A 196 17.21 -16.11 6.77
C GLU A 196 18.01 -16.85 7.87
N LYS A 197 19.31 -17.08 7.65
CA LYS A 197 20.15 -17.72 8.68
C LYS A 197 20.29 -16.88 9.96
N SER A 198 20.14 -15.56 9.87
CA SER A 198 20.27 -14.66 11.01
C SER A 198 19.02 -14.64 11.91
N SER A 199 17.81 -14.81 11.34
CA SER A 199 16.56 -14.82 12.12
C SER A 199 16.41 -16.14 12.90
N MET A 200 16.74 -17.27 12.29
CA MET A 200 16.75 -18.57 12.98
C MET A 200 17.75 -18.61 14.16
N GLN A 201 18.93 -17.99 14.02
CA GLN A 201 19.90 -17.92 15.12
C GLN A 201 19.41 -17.04 16.28
N SER A 202 18.69 -15.94 16.00
CA SER A 202 18.11 -15.09 17.06
C SER A 202 17.04 -15.82 17.89
N LEU A 203 16.16 -16.60 17.23
CA LEU A 203 15.11 -17.39 17.89
C LEU A 203 15.68 -18.50 18.80
N VAL A 204 16.81 -19.10 18.44
CA VAL A 204 17.49 -20.14 19.24
C VAL A 204 18.23 -19.56 20.47
N VAL A 205 18.51 -18.26 20.49
CA VAL A 205 19.13 -17.58 21.65
C VAL A 205 18.09 -17.10 22.68
N LEU A 206 16.85 -16.83 22.26
CA LEU A 206 15.73 -16.45 23.14
C LEU A 206 15.01 -17.64 23.80
N SER A 207 15.47 -18.88 23.56
CA SER A 207 14.85 -20.12 24.03
C SER A 207 15.75 -20.94 24.97
N LYS A 208 16.62 -20.25 25.72
CA LYS A 208 17.46 -20.80 26.80
C LYS A 208 17.39 -19.94 28.06
#